data_AF-A0A538AKK4-F1
#
_entry.id   AF-A0A538AKK4-F1
#
_cell.length_a   1.000
_cell.length_b   1.000
_cell.length_c   1.000
_cell.angle_alpha   90.00
_cell.angle_beta   90.00
_cell.angle_gamma   90.00
#
_symmetry.space_group_name_H-M   'P 1'
#
loop_
_entity.id
_entity.type
_entity.pdbx_description
1 polymer ?
#
loop_
_entity_poly.entity_id
_entity_poly.type
_entity_poly.pdbx_seq_one_letter_code
_entity_poly.pdbx_strand_id
1 'polypeptide(L)' 'CVVLGRGADDAAVVHWLQQGAVVPGYIGFAIGRTIWWDALKAYLDGSTDRAEAAKTISENYRRMIDVYRSAS' A
#
# COMPACT_ATOMS: atom_id res chain seq x y z
N CYS A 1 9.23 -3.68 -14.66
CA CYS A 1 9.03 -2.36 -14.02
C CYS A 1 8.10 -2.52 -12.81
N VAL A 2 8.15 -1.59 -11.86
CA VAL A 2 7.31 -1.59 -10.65
C VAL A 2 6.66 -0.22 -10.42
N VAL A 3 5.49 -0.20 -9.79
CA VAL A 3 4.80 1.04 -9.34
C VAL A 3 5.35 1.49 -7.99
N LEU A 4 5.72 2.76 -7.86
CA LEU A 4 6.21 3.35 -6.60
C LEU A 4 5.11 4.17 -5.92
N GLY A 5 4.93 3.99 -4.62
CA GLY A 5 3.87 4.72 -3.89
C GLY A 5 4.11 6.21 -3.71
N ARG A 6 5.36 6.69 -3.78
CA ARG A 6 5.75 8.12 -3.68
C ARG A 6 5.24 8.90 -2.44
N GLY A 7 4.71 8.21 -1.42
CA GLY A 7 4.04 8.85 -0.28
C GLY A 7 2.71 9.49 -0.64
N ALA A 8 2.12 9.10 -1.78
CA ALA A 8 0.77 9.49 -2.16
C ALA A 8 -0.27 8.77 -1.29
N ASP A 9 -1.49 9.28 -1.32
CA ASP A 9 -2.62 8.63 -0.68
C ASP A 9 -3.01 7.31 -1.35
N ASP A 10 -3.87 6.56 -0.66
CA ASP A 10 -4.38 5.27 -1.12
C ASP A 10 -5.02 5.33 -2.52
N ALA A 11 -5.80 6.38 -2.80
CA ALA A 11 -6.56 6.47 -4.03
C ALA A 11 -5.63 6.63 -5.24
N ALA A 12 -4.62 7.49 -5.12
CA ALA A 12 -3.60 7.68 -6.14
C ALA A 12 -2.82 6.37 -6.39
N VAL A 13 -2.42 5.68 -5.32
CA VAL A 13 -1.68 4.42 -5.44
C VAL A 13 -2.51 3.33 -6.11
N VAL A 14 -3.78 3.16 -5.71
CA VAL A 14 -4.69 2.19 -6.33
C VAL A 14 -4.87 2.49 -7.82
N HIS A 15 -5.08 3.76 -8.18
CA HIS A 15 -5.21 4.17 -9.56
C HIS A 15 -3.96 3.80 -10.38
N TRP A 16 -2.75 4.04 -9.87
CA TRP A 16 -1.52 3.70 -10.58
C TRP A 16 -1.28 2.20 -10.72
N LEU A 17 -1.64 1.40 -9.72
CA LEU A 17 -1.58 -0.07 -9.82
C LEU A 17 -2.47 -0.56 -10.96
N GLN A 18 -3.68 0.00 -11.09
CA GLN A 18 -4.60 -0.35 -12.17
C GLN A 18 -4.09 0.09 -13.56
N GLN A 19 -3.54 1.30 -13.67
CA GLN A 19 -2.98 1.78 -14.94
C GLN A 19 -1.72 1.01 -15.36
N GLY A 20 -0.93 0.52 -14.40
CA GLY A 20 0.28 -0.24 -14.67
C GLY A 20 0.01 -1.61 -15.31
N ALA A 21 -1.17 -2.19 -15.11
CA ALA A 21 -1.49 -3.55 -15.54
C ALA A 21 -1.40 -3.77 -17.07
N VAL A 22 -1.73 -2.75 -17.86
CA VAL A 22 -1.66 -2.84 -19.33
C VAL A 22 -0.25 -2.63 -19.88
N VAL A 23 0.74 -2.33 -19.02
CA VAL A 23 2.11 -2.03 -19.44
C VAL A 23 2.95 -3.32 -19.51
N PRO A 24 3.48 -3.69 -20.69
CA PRO A 24 4.34 -4.86 -20.81
C PRO A 24 5.54 -4.80 -19.87
N GLY A 25 5.76 -5.87 -19.11
CA GLY A 25 6.86 -5.98 -18.16
C GLY A 25 6.57 -5.34 -16.79
N TYR A 26 5.34 -4.94 -16.50
CA TYR A 26 4.89 -4.63 -15.14
C TYR A 26 4.86 -5.91 -14.29
N ILE A 27 5.60 -5.93 -13.18
CA ILE A 27 5.82 -7.16 -12.38
C ILE A 27 5.51 -6.99 -10.88
N GLY A 28 5.02 -5.82 -10.46
CA GLY A 28 4.67 -5.58 -9.06
C GLY A 28 4.79 -4.13 -8.61
N PHE A 29 4.89 -3.93 -7.30
CA PHE A 29 4.89 -2.60 -6.69
C PHE A 29 5.89 -2.50 -5.54
N ALA A 30 6.33 -1.27 -5.26
CA ALA A 30 7.09 -0.91 -4.07
C ALA A 30 6.45 0.33 -3.43
N ILE A 31 5.48 0.08 -2.53
CA ILE A 31 4.70 1.10 -1.83
C ILE A 31 5.09 1.03 -0.35
N GLY A 32 5.52 2.17 0.20
CA GLY A 32 6.00 2.28 1.57
C GLY A 32 5.02 3.05 2.45
N ARG A 33 5.25 4.36 2.62
CA ARG A 33 4.52 5.25 3.55
C ARG A 33 3.00 5.10 3.49
N THR A 34 2.41 4.95 2.30
CA THR A 34 0.97 4.70 2.13
C THR A 34 0.47 3.48 2.93
N ILE A 35 1.27 2.41 3.04
CA ILE A 35 0.90 1.19 3.77
C ILE A 35 1.08 1.33 5.29
N TRP A 36 2.17 1.97 5.75
CA TRP A 36 2.59 1.87 7.16
C TRP A 36 2.68 3.18 7.93
N TRP A 37 2.64 4.34 7.29
CA TRP A 37 2.93 5.63 7.94
C TRP A 37 1.90 5.99 9.02
N ASP A 38 0.61 5.93 8.70
CA ASP A 38 -0.43 6.34 9.62
C ASP A 38 -0.60 5.38 10.79
N ALA A 39 -0.50 4.06 10.54
CA ALA A 39 -0.49 3.05 11.59
C ALA A 39 0.71 3.19 12.53
N LEU A 40 1.91 3.50 11.98
CA LEU A 40 3.09 3.74 12.80
C LEU A 40 2.94 5.00 13.66
N LYS A 41 2.42 6.10 13.10
CA LYS A 41 2.16 7.32 13.87
C LYS A 41 1.18 7.06 15.02
N ALA A 42 0.07 6.37 14.75
CA ALA A 42 -0.94 6.03 15.76
C ALA A 42 -0.39 5.12 16.87
N TYR A 43 0.59 4.28 16.57
CA TYR A 43 1.32 3.53 17.60
C TYR A 43 2.25 4.42 18.42
N LEU A 44 3.00 5.31 17.77
CA LEU A 44 3.97 6.19 18.43
C LEU A 44 3.31 7.28 19.30
N ASP A 45 2.11 7.74 18.93
CA ASP A 45 1.33 8.71 19.71
C ASP A 45 0.44 8.08 20.79
N GLY A 46 0.41 6.74 20.85
CA GLY A 46 -0.36 5.98 21.85
C GLY A 46 -1.85 5.82 21.53
N SER A 47 -2.31 6.22 20.34
CA SER A 47 -3.71 6.03 19.89
C SER A 47 -4.05 4.55 19.62
N THR A 48 -3.07 3.72 19.29
CA THR A 48 -3.23 2.28 19.07
C THR A 48 -2.12 1.49 19.74
N ASP A 49 -2.36 0.21 20.05
CA ASP A 49 -1.31 -0.69 20.49
C ASP A 49 -0.52 -1.28 19.31
N ARG A 50 0.57 -1.99 19.64
CA ARG A 50 1.46 -2.61 18.65
C ARG A 50 0.74 -3.66 17.79
N ALA A 51 -0.20 -4.41 18.34
CA ALA A 51 -0.89 -5.47 17.63
C ALA A 51 -1.87 -4.89 16.61
N GLU A 52 -2.63 -3.88 16.99
CA GLU A 52 -3.55 -3.17 16.08
C GLU A 52 -2.80 -2.41 14.99
N ALA A 53 -1.67 -1.78 15.30
CA ALA A 53 -0.82 -1.14 14.29
C ALA A 53 -0.28 -2.17 13.28
N ALA A 54 0.23 -3.32 13.75
CA ALA A 54 0.71 -4.39 12.88
C ALA A 54 -0.39 -4.99 12.00
N LYS A 55 -1.59 -5.18 12.57
CA LYS A 55 -2.77 -5.64 11.84
C LYS A 55 -3.16 -4.66 10.74
N THR A 56 -3.23 -3.36 11.05
CA THR A 56 -3.54 -2.30 10.07
C THR A 56 -2.54 -2.30 8.93
N ILE A 57 -1.23 -2.39 9.22
CA ILE A 57 -0.18 -2.48 8.20
C ILE A 57 -0.38 -3.71 7.30
N SER A 58 -0.70 -4.87 7.90
CA SER A 58 -0.96 -6.11 7.17
C SER A 58 -2.17 -6.00 6.24
N GLU A 59 -3.27 -5.43 6.72
CA GLU A 59 -4.50 -5.20 5.96
C GLU A 59 -4.26 -4.25 4.78
N ASN A 60 -3.53 -3.15 5.01
CA ASN A 60 -3.15 -2.21 3.96
C ASN A 60 -2.27 -2.87 2.90
N TYR A 61 -1.26 -3.64 3.32
CA TYR A 61 -0.39 -4.38 2.39
C TYR A 61 -1.19 -5.41 1.58
N ARG A 62 -2.08 -6.16 2.25
CA ARG A 62 -2.95 -7.14 1.61
C ARG A 62 -3.84 -6.49 0.56
N ARG A 63 -4.42 -5.33 0.85
CA ARG A 63 -5.22 -4.57 -0.11
C ARG A 63 -4.43 -4.19 -1.36
N MET A 64 -3.17 -3.79 -1.24
CA MET A 64 -2.32 -3.49 -2.41
C MET A 64 -2.04 -4.73 -3.26
N ILE A 65 -1.85 -5.90 -2.62
CA ILE A 65 -1.74 -7.18 -3.33
C ILE A 65 -3.03 -7.48 -4.09
N ASP A 66 -4.19 -7.32 -3.45
CA ASP A 66 -5.48 -7.64 -4.07
C ASP A 66 -5.79 -6.71 -5.25
N VAL A 67 -5.45 -5.42 -5.15
CA VAL A 67 -5.55 -4.46 -6.27
C VAL A 67 -4.60 -4.84 -7.41
N TYR A 68 -3.33 -5.14 -7.11
CA TYR A 68 -2.36 -5.56 -8.12
C TYR A 68 -2.82 -6.82 -8.87
N ARG A 69 -3.30 -7.82 -8.14
CA ARG A 69 -3.74 -9.11 -8.70
C ARG A 69 -5.07 -9.03 -9.46
N SER A 70 -5.95 -8.11 -9.10
CA SER A 70 -7.22 -7.91 -9.81
C SER A 70 -7.08 -7.07 -11.07
N ALA A 71 -6.03 -6.25 -11.15
CA ALA A 71 -5.72 -5.46 -12.34
C ALA A 71 -4.95 -6.27 -13.40
N SER A 72 -4.19 -7.31 -12.99
CA SER A 72 -3.27 -8.08 -13.86
C SER A 72 -3.93 -9.26 -14.56
#